data_AF-A0A1F1Z8N3-F1
#
_entry.id   AF-A0A1F1Z8N3-F1
#
_cell.length_a   1.000
_cell.length_b   1.000
_cell.length_c   1.000
_cell.angle_alpha   90.00
_cell.angle_beta   90.00
_cell.angle_gamma   90.00
#
_symmetry.space_group_name_H-M   'P 1'
#
loop_
_entity.id
_entity.type
_entity.pdbx_description
1 polymer ?
#
loop_
_entity_poly.entity_id
_entity_poly.type
_entity_poly.pdbx_seq_one_letter_code
_entity_poly.pdbx_strand_id
1 'polypeptide(L)'
;MSCTILYSTYYGSTKQYAEALAKRLNTTAQQIPNQPALTGPTVILAPAHGPLHDGVKLIKQLDPNQVEQTPIALVTVGMTIDEEVEKADATGKLLGGLAPHVKRFYLPGRLNYSQLNAQHKGVMRTLITALKIKPRKSDNERNMIDTYGKDVDRVDLARLEPIVDWANKQQAT
;
A
#
# COMPACT_ATOMS: atom_id res chain seq x y z
N MET A 1 -21.26 6.85 -9.76
CA MET A 1 -20.34 7.95 -9.34
C MET A 1 -18.92 7.60 -9.77
N SER A 2 -18.04 8.57 -10.08
CA SER A 2 -16.64 8.28 -10.40
C SER A 2 -15.85 7.82 -9.17
N CYS A 3 -14.91 6.90 -9.33
CA CYS A 3 -14.09 6.40 -8.22
C CYS A 3 -13.00 7.43 -7.88
N THR A 4 -12.85 7.72 -6.59
CA THR A 4 -11.80 8.58 -6.06
C THR A 4 -10.52 7.77 -5.85
N ILE A 5 -9.39 8.29 -6.30
CA ILE A 5 -8.07 7.66 -6.10
C ILE A 5 -7.19 8.58 -5.28
N LEU A 6 -6.86 8.14 -4.06
CA LEU A 6 -5.97 8.82 -3.14
C LEU A 6 -4.65 8.06 -3.03
N TYR A 7 -3.52 8.76 -2.90
CA TYR A 7 -2.24 8.07 -2.67
C TYR A 7 -1.27 8.81 -1.77
N SER A 8 -0.36 8.08 -1.12
CA SER A 8 0.90 8.66 -0.60
C SER A 8 2.10 7.96 -1.22
N THR A 9 3.25 8.64 -1.28
CA THR A 9 4.46 8.05 -1.89
C THR A 9 5.73 8.67 -1.32
N TYR A 10 6.79 7.87 -1.22
CA TYR A 10 8.14 8.35 -0.90
C TYR A 10 9.06 8.29 -2.12
N TYR A 11 9.07 7.15 -2.81
CA TYR A 11 10.00 6.85 -3.92
C TYR A 11 9.30 6.49 -5.23
N GLY A 12 8.05 6.93 -5.40
CA GLY A 12 7.38 6.99 -6.71
C GLY A 12 6.57 5.76 -7.13
N SER A 13 6.86 4.54 -6.67
CA SER A 13 6.11 3.34 -7.12
C SER A 13 4.61 3.41 -6.84
N THR A 14 4.21 3.92 -5.66
CA THR A 14 2.79 4.12 -5.34
C THR A 14 2.12 5.14 -6.24
N LYS A 15 2.81 6.24 -6.57
CA LYS A 15 2.32 7.26 -7.51
C LYS A 15 2.14 6.67 -8.90
N GLN A 16 3.11 5.89 -9.37
CA GLN A 16 3.04 5.18 -10.65
C GLN A 16 1.79 4.29 -10.74
N TYR A 17 1.50 3.51 -9.68
CA TYR A 17 0.27 2.72 -9.63
C TYR A 17 -0.99 3.57 -9.60
N ALA A 18 -1.01 4.65 -8.80
CA ALA A 18 -2.17 5.52 -8.69
C ALA A 18 -2.51 6.20 -10.02
N GLU A 19 -1.51 6.72 -10.73
CA GLU A 19 -1.67 7.34 -12.05
C GLU A 19 -2.12 6.32 -13.11
N ALA A 20 -1.54 5.12 -13.11
CA ALA A 20 -1.95 4.06 -14.02
C ALA A 20 -3.39 3.59 -13.76
N LEU A 21 -3.79 3.46 -12.48
CA LEU A 21 -5.14 3.11 -12.09
C LEU A 21 -6.13 4.22 -12.50
N ALA A 22 -5.78 5.48 -12.28
CA ALA A 22 -6.59 6.63 -12.66
C ALA A 22 -6.85 6.67 -14.17
N LYS A 23 -5.82 6.40 -14.98
CA LYS A 23 -5.96 6.29 -16.43
C LYS A 23 -6.93 5.18 -16.84
N ARG A 24 -6.88 4.01 -16.18
CA ARG A 24 -7.77 2.87 -16.48
C ARG A 24 -9.23 3.13 -16.09
N LEU A 25 -9.44 3.92 -15.03
CA LEU A 25 -10.77 4.28 -14.53
C LEU A 25 -11.28 5.63 -15.06
N ASN A 26 -10.57 6.23 -16.02
CA ASN A 26 -10.88 7.54 -16.60
C ASN A 26 -11.16 8.63 -15.53
N THR A 27 -10.29 8.70 -14.53
CA THR A 27 -10.36 9.63 -13.39
C THR A 27 -8.98 10.24 -13.12
N THR A 28 -8.83 10.98 -12.02
CA THR A 28 -7.56 11.55 -11.55
C THR A 28 -7.13 10.93 -10.23
N ALA A 29 -5.83 10.71 -10.06
CA ALA A 29 -5.24 10.39 -8.77
C ALA A 29 -4.75 11.67 -8.08
N GLN A 30 -4.97 11.78 -6.77
CA GLN A 30 -4.48 12.88 -5.95
C GLN A 30 -3.74 12.37 -4.72
N GLN A 31 -2.77 13.13 -4.22
CA GLN A 31 -2.15 12.80 -2.94
C GLN A 31 -3.18 12.88 -1.81
N ILE A 32 -3.03 12.04 -0.78
CA ILE A 32 -3.90 12.06 0.41
C ILE A 32 -3.90 13.48 1.00
N PRO A 33 -5.05 14.18 1.01
CA PRO A 33 -5.17 15.49 1.63
C PRO A 33 -5.29 15.34 3.15
N ASN A 34 -5.13 16.45 3.88
CA ASN A 34 -5.27 16.46 5.34
C ASN A 34 -6.68 16.07 5.82
N GLN A 35 -7.71 16.42 5.04
CA GLN A 35 -9.12 16.12 5.33
C GLN A 35 -9.83 15.75 4.02
N PRO A 36 -9.83 14.47 3.62
CA PRO A 36 -10.56 14.05 2.44
C PRO A 36 -12.05 13.90 2.75
N ALA A 37 -12.89 14.40 1.85
CA ALA A 37 -14.31 14.05 1.82
C ALA A 37 -14.50 12.86 0.87
N LEU A 38 -14.93 11.72 1.40
CA LEU A 38 -15.25 10.55 0.59
C LEU A 38 -16.74 10.55 0.26
N THR A 39 -17.07 10.81 -1.00
CA THR A 39 -18.45 10.92 -1.50
C THR A 39 -18.87 9.73 -2.36
N GLY A 40 -18.04 8.67 -2.45
CA GLY A 40 -18.27 7.51 -3.29
C GLY A 40 -17.14 6.49 -3.20
N PRO A 41 -17.09 5.49 -4.11
CA PRO A 41 -16.08 4.45 -4.10
C PRO A 41 -14.67 5.03 -4.10
N THR A 42 -13.84 4.63 -3.14
CA THR A 42 -12.51 5.21 -2.93
C THR A 42 -11.44 4.14 -2.89
N VAL A 43 -10.40 4.30 -3.71
CA VAL A 43 -9.15 3.52 -3.63
C VAL A 43 -8.06 4.37 -3.00
N ILE A 44 -7.45 3.87 -1.93
CA ILE A 44 -6.37 4.52 -1.19
C ILE A 44 -5.10 3.69 -1.37
N LEU A 45 -4.10 4.23 -2.07
CA LEU A 45 -2.80 3.57 -2.27
C LEU A 45 -1.74 4.16 -1.33
N ALA A 46 -1.08 3.33 -0.53
CA ALA A 46 0.00 3.82 0.34
C ALA A 46 1.12 2.79 0.47
N PRO A 47 2.38 3.23 0.64
CA PRO A 47 3.50 2.32 0.84
C PRO A 47 3.45 1.67 2.23
N ALA A 48 3.92 0.44 2.34
CA ALA A 48 4.21 -0.18 3.63
C ALA A 48 5.48 0.44 4.24
N HIS A 49 5.36 1.19 5.34
CA HIS A 49 6.49 1.84 6.01
C HIS A 49 6.59 1.45 7.49
N GLY A 50 6.70 0.13 7.73
CA GLY A 50 6.71 -0.42 9.09
C GLY A 50 5.34 -0.26 9.76
N PRO A 51 5.26 0.29 11.00
CA PRO A 51 3.99 0.55 11.66
C PRO A 51 3.24 1.77 11.08
N LEU A 52 3.92 2.59 10.27
CA LEU A 52 3.34 3.75 9.63
C LEU A 52 2.76 3.35 8.27
N HIS A 53 1.47 3.63 8.09
CA HIS A 53 0.76 3.37 6.85
C HIS A 53 -0.30 4.46 6.64
N ASP A 54 -0.03 5.44 5.77
CA ASP A 54 -0.89 6.62 5.62
C ASP A 54 -2.33 6.28 5.24
N GLY A 55 -2.54 5.24 4.43
CA GLY A 55 -3.88 4.78 4.09
C GLY A 55 -4.65 4.22 5.30
N VAL A 56 -4.00 3.49 6.21
CA VAL A 56 -4.62 3.02 7.45
C VAL A 56 -4.89 4.21 8.38
N LYS A 57 -3.92 5.12 8.50
CA LYS A 57 -4.06 6.34 9.31
C LYS A 57 -5.27 7.14 8.85
N LEU A 58 -5.42 7.33 7.54
CA LEU A 58 -6.56 8.03 6.96
C LEU A 58 -7.87 7.31 7.31
N ILE A 59 -7.97 6.02 7.04
CA ILE A 59 -9.21 5.25 7.31
C ILE A 59 -9.61 5.35 8.78
N LYS A 60 -8.65 5.30 9.71
CA LYS A 60 -8.90 5.44 11.15
C LYS A 60 -9.33 6.85 11.59
N GLN A 61 -9.11 7.88 10.76
CA GLN A 61 -9.54 9.25 11.04
C GLN A 61 -10.95 9.54 10.52
N LEU A 62 -11.51 8.67 9.68
CA LEU A 62 -12.88 8.78 9.20
C LEU A 62 -13.87 8.35 10.29
N ASP A 63 -15.12 8.81 10.17
CA ASP A 63 -16.23 8.28 10.98
C ASP A 63 -16.40 6.77 10.66
N PRO A 64 -16.43 5.88 11.67
CA PRO A 64 -16.64 4.45 11.45
C PRO A 64 -17.89 4.14 10.61
N ASN A 65 -18.99 4.87 10.80
CA ASN A 65 -20.21 4.69 10.00
C ASN A 65 -19.96 5.01 8.52
N GLN A 66 -19.13 6.03 8.24
CA GLN A 66 -18.74 6.35 6.87
C GLN A 66 -17.90 5.22 6.26
N VAL A 67 -16.99 4.62 7.04
CA VAL A 67 -16.18 3.47 6.57
C VAL A 67 -17.06 2.26 6.28
N GLU A 68 -18.10 2.03 7.08
CA GLU A 68 -19.03 0.91 6.89
C GLU A 68 -19.95 1.09 5.68
N GLN A 69 -20.33 2.33 5.36
CA GLN A 69 -21.29 2.66 4.30
C GLN A 69 -20.62 2.99 2.96
N THR A 70 -19.35 3.38 2.96
CA THR A 70 -18.62 3.78 1.76
C THR A 70 -17.75 2.64 1.25
N PRO A 71 -17.82 2.27 -0.04
CA PRO A 71 -16.89 1.30 -0.60
C PRO A 71 -15.45 1.83 -0.57
N ILE A 72 -14.61 1.27 0.30
CA ILE A 72 -13.20 1.65 0.44
C ILE A 72 -12.30 0.45 0.12
N ALA A 73 -11.31 0.69 -0.75
CA ALA A 73 -10.21 -0.22 -0.98
C ALA A 73 -8.88 0.39 -0.49
N LEU A 74 -8.15 -0.35 0.34
CA LEU A 74 -6.78 -0.04 0.74
C LEU A 74 -5.80 -0.88 -0.08
N VAL A 75 -4.93 -0.22 -0.82
CA VAL A 75 -3.88 -0.85 -1.62
C VAL A 75 -2.52 -0.57 -0.98
N THR A 76 -1.90 -1.62 -0.47
CA THR A 76 -0.56 -1.54 0.11
C THR A 76 0.48 -1.77 -0.96
N VAL A 77 1.41 -0.84 -1.14
CA VAL A 77 2.55 -1.00 -2.07
C VAL A 77 3.81 -1.31 -1.27
N GLY A 78 4.44 -2.46 -1.47
CA GLY A 78 5.57 -2.86 -0.63
C GLY A 78 6.50 -3.89 -1.25
N MET A 79 7.44 -4.39 -0.45
CA MET A 79 8.46 -5.35 -0.91
C MET A 79 8.34 -6.75 -0.33
N THR A 80 7.31 -6.99 0.48
CA THR A 80 6.97 -8.29 1.02
C THR A 80 6.66 -9.27 -0.12
N ILE A 81 7.08 -10.53 0.02
CA ILE A 81 6.67 -11.61 -0.88
C ILE A 81 5.19 -11.95 -0.67
N ASP A 82 4.49 -12.35 -1.73
CA ASP A 82 3.02 -12.43 -1.72
C ASP A 82 2.50 -13.42 -0.67
N GLU A 83 3.16 -14.58 -0.51
CA GLU A 83 2.78 -15.61 0.46
C GLU A 83 2.83 -15.09 1.90
N GLU A 84 3.77 -14.19 2.20
CA GLU A 84 3.92 -13.61 3.53
C GLU A 84 2.94 -12.45 3.76
N VAL A 85 2.48 -11.76 2.71
CA VAL A 85 1.47 -10.70 2.82
C VAL A 85 0.16 -11.27 3.36
N GLU A 86 -0.35 -12.33 2.73
CA GLU A 86 -1.63 -12.95 3.13
C GLU A 86 -1.56 -13.53 4.53
N LYS A 87 -0.47 -14.25 4.84
CA LYS A 87 -0.25 -14.87 6.15
C LYS A 87 -0.12 -13.84 7.28
N ALA A 88 0.61 -12.75 7.05
CA ALA A 88 0.84 -11.75 8.07
C ALA A 88 -0.38 -10.86 8.32
N ASP A 89 -1.18 -10.62 7.26
CA ASP A 89 -2.30 -9.68 7.21
C ASP A 89 -2.03 -8.39 8.02
N ALA A 90 -0.87 -7.77 7.76
CA ALA A 90 -0.37 -6.66 8.56
C ALA A 90 -1.36 -5.48 8.56
N THR A 91 -1.92 -5.14 7.40
CA THR A 91 -2.90 -4.05 7.30
C THR A 91 -4.24 -4.39 7.92
N GLY A 92 -4.68 -5.66 7.90
CA GLY A 92 -5.88 -6.08 8.64
C GLY A 92 -5.71 -5.86 10.14
N LYS A 93 -4.58 -6.32 10.70
CA LYS A 93 -4.24 -6.09 12.12
C LYS A 93 -4.17 -4.62 12.46
N LEU A 94 -3.59 -3.81 11.58
CA LEU A 94 -3.53 -2.36 11.78
C LEU A 94 -4.91 -1.71 11.74
N LEU A 95 -5.82 -2.14 10.86
CA LEU A 95 -7.18 -1.60 10.77
C LEU A 95 -8.10 -2.04 11.93
N GLY A 96 -7.83 -3.20 12.55
CA GLY A 96 -8.63 -3.70 13.67
C GLY A 96 -10.09 -3.94 13.24
N GLY A 97 -11.05 -3.40 14.00
CA GLY A 97 -12.49 -3.57 13.73
C GLY A 97 -12.96 -3.04 12.37
N LEU A 98 -12.20 -2.15 11.73
CA LEU A 98 -12.51 -1.62 10.40
C LEU A 98 -12.10 -2.58 9.26
N ALA A 99 -11.27 -3.59 9.54
CA ALA A 99 -10.72 -4.48 8.53
C ALA A 99 -11.75 -5.27 7.69
N PRO A 100 -12.93 -5.67 8.22
CA PRO A 100 -13.99 -6.30 7.42
C PRO A 100 -14.67 -5.35 6.43
N HIS A 101 -14.66 -4.04 6.71
CA HIS A 101 -15.33 -3.01 5.90
C HIS A 101 -14.45 -2.43 4.80
N VAL A 102 -13.15 -2.77 4.81
CA VAL A 102 -12.17 -2.26 3.85
C VAL A 102 -11.64 -3.42 3.00
N LYS A 103 -11.87 -3.32 1.69
CA LYS A 103 -11.23 -4.25 0.75
C LYS A 103 -9.73 -4.00 0.74
N ARG A 104 -8.91 -5.03 0.91
CA ARG A 104 -7.45 -4.90 0.96
C ARG A 104 -6.80 -5.56 -0.26
N PHE A 105 -5.85 -4.85 -0.84
CA PHE A 105 -5.01 -5.32 -1.95
C PHE A 105 -3.54 -5.08 -1.64
N TYR A 106 -2.68 -5.85 -2.31
CA TYR A 106 -1.24 -5.69 -2.24
C TYR A 106 -0.64 -5.58 -3.63
N LEU A 107 0.30 -4.65 -3.80
CA LEU A 107 1.06 -4.48 -5.03
C LEU A 107 2.57 -4.49 -4.73
N PRO A 108 3.37 -5.24 -5.50
CA PRO A 108 4.82 -5.18 -5.38
C PRO A 108 5.34 -3.81 -5.83
N GLY A 109 6.15 -3.18 -4.99
CA GLY A 109 6.70 -1.85 -5.20
C GLY A 109 8.11 -1.84 -5.79
N ARG A 110 8.84 -0.77 -5.48
CA ARG A 110 10.25 -0.59 -5.83
C ARG A 110 11.01 -0.13 -4.60
N LEU A 111 12.23 -0.65 -4.44
CA LEU A 111 13.19 -0.22 -3.43
C LEU A 111 14.55 -0.02 -4.09
N ASN A 112 14.81 1.22 -4.49
CA ASN A 112 16.11 1.62 -5.02
C ASN A 112 16.97 2.18 -3.89
N TYR A 113 17.93 1.40 -3.39
CA TYR A 113 18.88 1.84 -2.34
C TYR A 113 19.70 3.05 -2.77
N SER A 114 19.98 3.18 -4.08
CA SER A 114 20.65 4.35 -4.65
C SER A 114 19.87 5.65 -4.41
N GLN A 115 18.54 5.58 -4.38
CA GLN A 115 17.62 6.72 -4.26
C GLN A 115 17.17 7.00 -2.82
N LEU A 116 17.50 6.13 -1.85
CA LEU A 116 17.11 6.33 -0.46
C LEU A 116 17.81 7.56 0.14
N ASN A 117 17.05 8.39 0.86
CA ASN A 117 17.63 9.45 1.68
C ASN A 117 18.41 8.87 2.88
N ALA A 118 19.25 9.68 3.53
CA ALA A 118 20.13 9.22 4.61
C ALA A 118 19.35 8.60 5.79
N GLN A 119 18.18 9.16 6.13
CA GLN A 119 17.34 8.67 7.21
C GLN A 119 16.81 7.26 6.91
N HIS A 120 16.20 7.05 5.75
CA HIS A 120 15.69 5.74 5.32
C HIS A 120 16.83 4.73 5.11
N LYS A 121 18.01 5.15 4.63
CA LYS A 121 19.22 4.30 4.60
C LYS A 121 19.61 3.81 6.01
N GLY A 122 19.58 4.70 7.00
CA GLY A 122 19.84 4.37 8.40
C GLY A 122 18.85 3.36 8.96
N VAL A 123 17.54 3.57 8.74
CA VAL A 123 16.49 2.63 9.14
C VAL A 123 16.71 1.25 8.52
N MET A 124 16.97 1.17 7.21
CA MET A 124 17.23 -0.09 6.53
C MET A 124 18.50 -0.78 7.05
N ARG A 125 19.57 -0.03 7.33
CA ARG A 125 20.81 -0.58 7.91
C ARG A 125 20.53 -1.25 9.27
N THR A 126 19.81 -0.57 10.17
CA THR A 126 19.47 -1.11 11.48
C THR A 126 18.61 -2.36 11.36
N LEU A 127 17.58 -2.33 10.51
CA LEU A 127 16.69 -3.45 10.26
C LEU A 127 17.44 -4.68 9.73
N ILE A 128 18.24 -4.51 8.66
CA ILE A 128 19.00 -5.61 8.06
C ILE A 128 20.06 -6.16 9.02
N THR A 129 20.70 -5.30 9.82
CA THR A 129 21.66 -5.75 10.84
C THR A 129 20.97 -6.64 11.88
N ALA A 130 19.80 -6.23 12.37
CA ALA A 130 19.01 -7.04 13.31
C ALA A 130 18.56 -8.37 12.68
N LEU A 131 18.08 -8.34 11.42
CA LEU A 131 17.65 -9.55 10.72
C LEU A 131 18.80 -10.54 10.52
N LYS A 132 20.02 -10.07 10.23
CA LYS A 132 21.21 -10.93 10.08
C LYS A 132 21.49 -11.72 11.37
N ILE A 133 21.32 -11.10 12.53
CA ILE A 133 21.55 -11.72 13.85
C ILE A 133 20.40 -12.66 14.25
N LYS A 134 19.17 -12.38 13.83
CA LYS A 134 17.98 -13.16 14.18
C LYS A 134 18.14 -14.66 13.80
N PRO A 135 17.96 -15.61 14.73
CA PRO A 135 17.90 -17.03 14.41
C PRO A 135 16.59 -17.36 13.69
N ARG A 136 16.61 -18.34 12.76
CA ARG A 136 15.44 -18.82 11.99
C ARG A 136 14.68 -17.68 11.28
N LYS A 137 15.26 -17.21 10.18
CA LYS A 137 14.70 -16.15 9.31
C LYS A 137 13.57 -16.71 8.44
N SER A 138 12.51 -15.93 8.22
CA SER A 138 11.50 -16.25 7.20
C SER A 138 12.06 -16.05 5.78
N ASP A 139 11.35 -16.54 4.76
CA ASP A 139 11.72 -16.31 3.36
C ASP A 139 11.72 -14.83 3.00
N ASN A 140 10.76 -14.08 3.53
CA ASN A 140 10.72 -12.63 3.37
C ASN A 140 11.95 -11.94 3.99
N GLU A 141 12.35 -12.36 5.20
CA GLU A 141 13.53 -11.80 5.88
C GLU A 141 14.83 -12.13 5.14
N ARG A 142 14.94 -13.34 4.57
CA ARG A 142 16.05 -13.73 3.69
C ARG A 142 16.09 -12.86 2.45
N ASN A 143 14.96 -12.69 1.77
CA ASN A 143 14.86 -11.83 0.59
C ASN A 143 15.29 -10.38 0.88
N MET A 144 14.89 -9.82 2.03
CA MET A 144 15.31 -8.48 2.45
C MET A 144 16.84 -8.37 2.64
N ILE A 145 17.48 -9.41 3.18
CA ILE A 145 18.94 -9.45 3.34
C ILE A 145 19.64 -9.57 1.98
N ASP A 146 19.16 -10.46 1.11
CA ASP A 146 19.79 -10.77 -0.19
C ASP A 146 19.71 -9.61 -1.19
N THR A 147 18.68 -8.77 -1.03
CA THR A 147 18.44 -7.56 -1.84
C THR A 147 19.01 -6.30 -1.20
N TYR A 148 19.60 -6.37 0.00
CA TYR A 148 20.13 -5.20 0.68
C TYR A 148 21.22 -4.50 -0.13
N GLY A 149 21.08 -3.18 -0.32
CA GLY A 149 22.03 -2.36 -1.06
C GLY A 149 21.90 -2.43 -2.57
N LYS A 150 20.92 -3.18 -3.10
CA LYS A 150 20.67 -3.31 -4.55
C LYS A 150 19.39 -2.58 -4.92
N ASP A 151 19.37 -1.99 -6.10
CA ASP A 151 18.14 -1.44 -6.64
C ASP A 151 17.23 -2.57 -7.14
N VAL A 152 16.01 -2.63 -6.61
CA VAL A 152 15.02 -3.66 -6.95
C VAL A 152 13.72 -3.00 -7.35
N ASP A 153 13.26 -3.31 -8.56
CA ASP A 153 11.97 -2.89 -9.09
C ASP A 153 11.10 -4.10 -9.39
N ARG A 154 9.96 -4.19 -8.71
CA ARG A 154 8.97 -5.25 -8.92
C ARG A 154 7.61 -4.68 -9.31
N VAL A 155 7.55 -3.43 -9.77
CA VAL A 155 6.28 -2.83 -10.20
C VAL A 155 5.68 -3.63 -11.35
N ASP A 156 4.45 -4.07 -11.17
CA ASP A 156 3.67 -4.84 -12.14
C ASP A 156 2.27 -4.24 -12.29
N LEU A 157 2.09 -3.43 -13.34
CA LEU A 157 0.83 -2.76 -13.61
C LEU A 157 -0.30 -3.73 -13.97
N ALA A 158 -0.02 -4.98 -14.36
CA ALA A 158 -1.07 -5.97 -14.59
C ALA A 158 -1.80 -6.33 -13.28
N ARG A 159 -1.16 -6.17 -12.13
CA ARG A 159 -1.82 -6.37 -10.82
C ARG A 159 -2.85 -5.31 -10.46
N LEU A 160 -3.05 -4.29 -11.30
CA LEU A 160 -4.15 -3.35 -11.14
C LEU A 160 -5.50 -3.94 -11.58
N GLU A 161 -5.55 -5.02 -12.39
CA GLU A 161 -6.83 -5.56 -12.90
C GLU A 161 -7.85 -5.87 -11.78
N PRO A 162 -7.49 -6.58 -10.68
CA PRO A 162 -8.45 -6.86 -9.61
C PRO A 162 -8.99 -5.60 -8.92
N ILE A 163 -8.23 -4.50 -8.94
CA ILE A 163 -8.60 -3.21 -8.35
C ILE A 163 -9.54 -2.45 -9.29
N VAL A 164 -9.27 -2.49 -10.60
CA VAL A 164 -10.16 -1.96 -11.64
C VAL A 164 -11.51 -2.67 -11.59
N ASP A 165 -11.51 -4.00 -11.55
CA ASP A 165 -12.72 -4.81 -11.46
C ASP A 165 -13.53 -4.48 -10.20
N TRP A 166 -12.85 -4.34 -9.06
CA TRP A 166 -13.51 -3.94 -7.82
C TRP A 166 -14.15 -2.56 -7.97
N ALA A 167 -13.40 -1.57 -8.48
CA ALA A 167 -13.89 -0.20 -8.62
C ALA A 167 -15.10 -0.13 -9.56
N ASN A 168 -15.03 -0.77 -10.73
CA ASN A 168 -16.13 -0.80 -11.70
C ASN A 168 -17.41 -1.41 -11.11
N LYS A 169 -17.29 -2.48 -10.29
CA LYS A 169 -18.44 -3.06 -9.59
C LYS A 169 -19.11 -2.07 -8.62
N GLN A 170 -18.31 -1.30 -7.88
CA GLN A 170 -18.84 -0.29 -6.95
C GLN A 170 -19.50 0.89 -7.66
N GLN A 171 -19.11 1.19 -8.90
CA GLN A 171 -19.70 2.29 -9.68
C GLN A 171 -21.04 1.92 -10.32
N ALA A 172 -21.31 0.62 -10.47
CA ALA A 172 -22.55 0.07 -11.02
C ALA A 172 -23.67 -0.12 -9.98
N THR A 173 -23.36 0.11 -8.69
CA THR A 173 -24.30 0.01 -7.56
C THR A 173 -24.71 1.43 -7.15
#